data_AF-A0A1F8DIL4-F1
#
_entry.id   AF-A0A1F8DIL4-F1
#
_cell.length_a   1.000
_cell.length_b   1.000
_cell.length_c   1.000
_cell.angle_alpha   90.00
_cell.angle_beta   90.00
_cell.angle_gamma   90.00
#
_symmetry.space_group_name_H-M   'P 1'
#
loop_
_entity.id
_entity.type
_entity.pdbx_description
1 polymer ?
#
loop_
_entity_poly.entity_id
_entity_poly.type
_entity_poly.pdbx_seq_one_letter_code
_entity_poly.pdbx_strand_id
1 'polypeptide(L)'
;MSLKISNFGFTLIELLVVISIIGILAALSLVSFTGSQKQARDTQRKSDLKQYQTALEGYANKSNGFYPSRSNLTISSTSTTLCTDLGLTGCPVDPKDPTLAYKYWSDGGGTGSATGTLYVLWATLENTTGYWVVCSSGKVGSSASAPSSSACPI
;
A
#
# COMPACT_ATOMS: atom_id res chain seq x y z
N MET A 1 -19.51 0.54 -66.00
CA MET A 1 -18.29 1.32 -65.71
C MET A 1 -17.61 0.64 -64.54
N SER A 2 -16.52 -0.10 -64.79
CA SER A 2 -15.85 -0.91 -63.77
C SER A 2 -14.73 -0.09 -63.14
N LEU A 3 -14.89 0.29 -61.88
CA LEU A 3 -13.88 1.01 -61.11
C LEU A 3 -12.74 0.04 -60.75
N LYS A 4 -11.59 0.25 -61.39
CA LYS A 4 -10.36 -0.52 -61.16
C LYS A 4 -9.68 0.06 -59.93
N ILE A 5 -9.69 -0.66 -58.82
CA ILE A 5 -8.98 -0.27 -57.58
C ILE A 5 -7.50 -0.58 -57.79
N SER A 6 -6.65 0.44 -57.84
CA SER A 6 -5.20 0.29 -57.89
C SER A 6 -4.67 -0.14 -56.53
N ASN A 7 -4.10 -1.35 -56.45
CA ASN A 7 -3.37 -1.80 -55.27
C ASN A 7 -2.08 -0.99 -55.12
N PHE A 8 -2.08 -0.02 -54.20
CA PHE A 8 -0.87 0.62 -53.70
C PHE A 8 -0.21 -0.33 -52.69
N GLY A 9 0.94 -0.90 -53.06
CA GLY A 9 1.75 -1.70 -52.14
C GLY A 9 2.59 -0.81 -51.24
N PHE A 10 2.72 -1.17 -49.96
CA PHE A 10 3.65 -0.53 -49.03
C PHE A 10 5.09 -0.78 -49.45
N THR A 11 5.94 0.24 -49.33
CA THR A 11 7.39 0.10 -49.54
C THR A 11 8.05 -0.54 -48.31
N LEU A 12 9.13 -1.30 -48.54
CA LEU A 12 9.92 -1.88 -47.45
C LEU A 12 10.47 -0.82 -46.48
N ILE A 13 10.79 0.38 -47.00
CA ILE A 13 11.32 1.48 -46.19
C ILE A 13 10.24 2.12 -45.30
N GLU A 14 9.00 2.23 -45.78
CA GLU A 14 7.87 2.71 -44.96
C GLU A 14 7.64 1.77 -43.77
N LEU A 15 7.66 0.46 -44.01
CA LEU A 15 7.48 -0.51 -42.93
C LEU A 15 8.66 -0.50 -41.94
N LEU A 16 9.88 -0.29 -42.43
CA LEU A 16 11.09 -0.19 -41.59
C LEU A 16 11.05 1.03 -40.66
N VAL A 17 10.62 2.20 -41.16
CA VAL A 17 10.48 3.41 -40.33
C VAL A 17 9.38 3.25 -39.28
N VAL A 18 8.28 2.57 -39.61
CA VAL A 18 7.19 2.36 -38.65
C VAL A 18 7.62 1.48 -37.48
N ILE A 19 8.27 0.34 -37.75
CA ILE A 19 8.72 -0.55 -36.67
C ILE A 19 9.83 0.09 -35.83
N SER A 20 10.66 0.96 -36.42
CA SER A 20 11.71 1.66 -35.67
C SER A 20 11.11 2.69 -34.70
N ILE A 21 10.11 3.47 -35.13
CA ILE A 21 9.40 4.42 -34.27
C ILE A 21 8.65 3.68 -33.15
N ILE A 22 7.94 2.59 -33.47
CA ILE A 22 7.24 1.76 -32.46
C ILE A 22 8.24 1.19 -31.46
N GLY A 23 9.41 0.73 -31.92
CA GLY A 23 10.48 0.22 -31.05
C GLY A 23 10.99 1.27 -30.06
N ILE A 24 11.22 2.51 -30.52
CA ILE A 24 11.66 3.63 -29.66
C ILE A 24 10.57 3.98 -28.63
N LEU A 25 9.31 4.13 -29.07
CA LEU A 25 8.20 4.46 -28.18
C LEU A 25 7.94 3.36 -27.14
N ALA A 26 8.03 2.09 -27.53
CA ALA A 26 7.87 0.95 -26.63
C ALA A 26 8.98 0.92 -25.56
N ALA A 27 10.24 1.15 -25.95
CA ALA A 27 11.37 1.18 -25.01
C ALA A 27 11.20 2.27 -23.93
N LEU A 28 10.80 3.49 -24.33
CA LEU A 28 10.55 4.58 -23.39
C LEU A 28 9.36 4.31 -22.46
N SER A 29 8.30 3.68 -22.98
CA SER A 29 7.08 3.38 -22.23
C SER A 29 7.33 2.40 -21.07
N LEU A 30 8.20 1.40 -21.28
CA LEU A 30 8.50 0.38 -20.26
C LEU A 30 9.14 0.97 -18.99
N VAL A 31 10.05 1.94 -19.13
CA VAL A 31 10.74 2.54 -17.98
C VAL A 31 9.77 3.33 -17.10
N SER A 32 8.90 4.13 -17.71
CA SER A 32 7.89 4.95 -17.01
C SER A 32 6.87 4.09 -16.25
N PHE A 33 6.43 2.98 -16.86
CA PHE A 33 5.38 2.12 -16.31
C PHE A 33 5.73 1.53 -14.94
N THR A 34 6.99 1.15 -14.71
CA THR A 34 7.42 0.54 -13.43
C THR A 34 7.33 1.51 -12.24
N GLY A 35 7.60 2.81 -12.46
CA GLY A 35 7.51 3.84 -11.43
C GLY A 35 6.05 4.11 -11.03
N SER A 36 5.16 4.25 -12.02
CA SER A 36 3.73 4.48 -11.79
C SER A 36 3.09 3.32 -11.03
N GLN A 37 3.46 2.07 -11.32
CA GLN A 37 2.97 0.92 -10.57
C GLN A 37 3.38 0.95 -9.08
N LYS A 38 4.63 1.32 -8.77
CA LYS A 38 5.09 1.46 -7.37
C LYS A 38 4.29 2.54 -6.64
N GLN A 39 4.07 3.69 -7.28
CA GLN A 39 3.29 4.78 -6.70
C GLN A 39 1.82 4.40 -6.47
N ALA A 40 1.22 3.62 -7.38
CA ALA A 40 -0.14 3.11 -7.21
C ALA A 40 -0.23 2.18 -5.99
N ARG A 41 0.74 1.25 -5.84
CA ARG A 41 0.82 0.37 -4.67
C ARG A 41 1.05 1.13 -3.36
N ASP A 42 1.92 2.13 -3.37
CA ASP A 42 2.16 2.99 -2.20
C ASP A 42 0.89 3.79 -1.82
N THR A 43 0.13 4.27 -2.80
CA THR A 43 -1.18 4.90 -2.56
C THR A 43 -2.17 3.92 -1.93
N GLN A 44 -2.22 2.69 -2.41
CA GLN A 44 -3.04 1.63 -1.82
C GLN A 44 -2.63 1.36 -0.37
N ARG A 45 -1.32 1.20 -0.08
CA ARG A 45 -0.82 1.01 1.29
C ARG A 45 -1.25 2.12 2.24
N LYS A 46 -1.18 3.39 1.79
CA LYS A 46 -1.64 4.54 2.58
C LYS A 46 -3.13 4.50 2.85
N SER A 47 -3.92 4.10 1.86
CA SER A 47 -5.38 3.91 2.00
C SER A 47 -5.70 2.79 2.98
N ASP A 48 -5.00 1.66 2.91
CA ASP A 48 -5.17 0.52 3.81
C ASP A 48 -4.87 0.90 5.26
N LEU A 49 -3.75 1.61 5.49
CA LEU A 49 -3.41 2.14 6.83
C LEU A 49 -4.49 3.10 7.35
N LYS A 50 -5.13 3.89 6.47
CA LYS A 50 -6.23 4.78 6.86
C LYS A 50 -7.50 4.01 7.23
N GLN A 51 -7.78 2.90 6.55
CA GLN A 51 -8.88 2.00 6.91
C GLN A 51 -8.67 1.40 8.30
N TYR A 52 -7.46 0.90 8.59
CA TYR A 52 -7.10 0.41 9.92
C TYR A 52 -7.22 1.51 10.97
N GLN A 53 -6.75 2.73 10.68
CA GLN A 53 -6.90 3.87 11.60
C GLN A 53 -8.37 4.08 11.97
N THR A 54 -9.25 4.14 10.96
CA THR A 54 -10.69 4.35 11.17
C THR A 54 -11.30 3.23 12.01
N ALA A 55 -10.89 1.98 11.79
CA ALA A 55 -11.34 0.84 12.57
C ALA A 55 -10.81 0.87 14.02
N LEU A 56 -9.57 1.30 14.24
CA LEU A 56 -8.98 1.50 15.57
C LEU A 56 -9.72 2.59 16.35
N GLU A 57 -10.04 3.72 15.73
CA GLU A 57 -10.86 4.76 16.35
C GLU A 57 -12.27 4.21 16.68
N GLY A 58 -12.86 3.43 15.78
CA GLY A 58 -14.14 2.74 16.02
C GLY A 58 -14.09 1.76 17.20
N TYR A 59 -12.99 1.03 17.36
CA TYR A 59 -12.76 0.13 18.49
C TYR A 59 -12.61 0.92 19.80
N ALA A 60 -11.81 1.98 19.80
CA ALA A 60 -11.60 2.82 20.97
C ALA A 60 -12.90 3.46 21.48
N ASN A 61 -13.76 3.92 20.57
CA ASN A 61 -15.09 4.41 20.92
C ASN A 61 -15.96 3.38 21.66
N LYS A 62 -15.79 2.09 21.38
CA LYS A 62 -16.51 0.99 22.05
C LYS A 62 -15.81 0.48 23.32
N SER A 63 -14.53 0.79 23.46
CA SER A 63 -13.64 0.22 24.47
C SER A 63 -13.09 1.29 25.42
N ASN A 64 -13.90 2.30 25.73
CA ASN A 64 -13.57 3.39 26.67
C ASN A 64 -12.29 4.17 26.34
N GLY A 65 -11.99 4.34 25.04
CA GLY A 65 -10.81 5.04 24.57
C GLY A 65 -9.55 4.17 24.48
N PHE A 66 -9.63 2.87 24.78
CA PHE A 66 -8.50 1.95 24.67
C PHE A 66 -8.46 1.23 23.32
N TYR A 67 -7.24 0.95 22.86
CA TYR A 67 -6.94 0.21 21.64
C TYR A 67 -6.55 -1.25 21.95
N PRO A 68 -6.65 -2.15 20.96
CA PRO A 68 -6.25 -3.54 21.12
C PRO A 68 -4.76 -3.66 21.46
N SER A 69 -4.46 -4.36 22.55
CA SER A 69 -3.09 -4.56 23.00
C SER A 69 -2.34 -5.56 22.12
N ARG A 70 -1.33 -5.10 21.39
CA ARG A 70 -0.45 -5.91 20.54
C ARG A 70 0.98 -5.35 20.57
N SER A 71 1.96 -6.23 20.77
CA SER A 71 3.38 -5.87 20.68
C SER A 71 3.95 -6.30 19.33
N ASN A 72 4.32 -5.32 18.49
CA ASN A 72 4.96 -5.55 17.18
C ASN A 72 4.25 -6.63 16.33
N LEU A 73 2.93 -6.47 16.18
CA LEU A 73 2.11 -7.37 15.38
C LEU A 73 2.35 -7.13 13.89
N THR A 74 2.38 -8.24 13.16
CA THR A 74 2.41 -8.29 11.71
C THR A 74 0.99 -8.59 11.22
N ILE A 75 0.45 -7.74 10.34
CA ILE A 75 -0.87 -7.90 9.75
C ILE A 75 -0.68 -8.31 8.29
N SER A 76 -1.17 -9.49 7.95
CA SER A 76 -1.02 -10.10 6.64
C SER A 76 -2.22 -10.99 6.33
N SER A 77 -2.22 -11.62 5.16
CA SER A 77 -3.23 -12.63 4.79
C SER A 77 -3.29 -13.82 5.76
N THR A 78 -2.20 -14.12 6.47
CA THR A 78 -2.09 -15.25 7.40
C THR A 78 -2.20 -14.83 8.88
N SER A 79 -2.04 -13.55 9.18
CA SER A 79 -2.12 -12.98 10.52
C SER A 79 -3.17 -11.87 10.53
N THR A 80 -4.41 -12.28 10.78
CA THR A 80 -5.60 -11.41 10.74
C THR A 80 -6.09 -10.98 12.12
N THR A 81 -5.28 -11.20 13.16
CA THR A 81 -5.69 -11.05 14.57
C THR A 81 -6.10 -9.63 14.93
N LEU A 82 -5.42 -8.60 14.39
CA LEU A 82 -5.86 -7.22 14.57
C LEU A 82 -7.23 -6.99 13.91
N CYS A 83 -7.43 -7.49 12.70
CA CYS A 83 -8.70 -7.30 11.98
C CYS A 83 -9.85 -7.96 12.74
N THR A 84 -9.63 -9.13 13.34
CA THR A 84 -10.63 -9.76 14.20
C THR A 84 -10.89 -8.96 15.47
N ASP A 85 -9.87 -8.37 16.11
CA ASP A 85 -10.08 -7.48 17.26
C ASP A 85 -10.93 -6.25 16.86
N LEU A 86 -10.66 -5.70 15.67
CA LEU A 86 -11.34 -4.53 15.13
C LEU A 86 -12.71 -4.85 14.51
N GLY A 87 -13.11 -6.12 14.43
CA GLY A 87 -14.37 -6.55 13.83
C GLY A 87 -14.46 -6.33 12.31
N LEU A 88 -13.32 -6.33 11.60
CA LEU A 88 -13.26 -6.23 10.15
C LEU A 88 -13.58 -7.58 9.50
N THR A 89 -14.43 -7.58 8.46
CA THR A 89 -14.78 -8.78 7.68
C THR A 89 -13.71 -9.23 6.69
N GLY A 90 -12.65 -8.43 6.51
CA GLY A 90 -11.46 -8.76 5.75
C GLY A 90 -10.29 -7.85 6.15
N CYS A 91 -9.07 -8.37 6.11
CA CYS A 91 -7.87 -7.57 6.32
C CYS A 91 -7.39 -6.98 5.00
N PRO A 92 -7.14 -5.66 4.93
CA PRO A 92 -6.26 -5.12 3.91
C PRO A 92 -4.90 -5.82 3.91
N VAL A 93 -4.44 -6.26 2.74
CA VAL A 93 -3.18 -6.98 2.53
C VAL A 93 -2.31 -6.18 1.55
N ASP A 94 -0.99 -6.25 1.70
CA ASP A 94 -0.08 -5.53 0.82
C ASP A 94 -0.29 -5.93 -0.66
N PRO A 95 -0.37 -4.96 -1.59
CA PRO A 95 -0.72 -5.22 -2.98
C PRO A 95 0.39 -5.90 -3.80
N LYS A 96 1.62 -5.97 -3.28
CA LYS A 96 2.75 -6.61 -3.97
C LYS A 96 2.95 -8.06 -3.53
N ASP A 97 2.84 -8.31 -2.23
CA ASP A 97 3.08 -9.63 -1.67
C ASP A 97 2.17 -9.84 -0.45
N PRO A 98 1.32 -10.87 -0.45
CA PRO A 98 0.40 -11.12 0.66
C PRO A 98 1.08 -11.52 1.98
N THR A 99 2.39 -11.73 1.97
CA THR A 99 3.26 -11.95 3.13
C THR A 99 4.01 -10.68 3.57
N LEU A 100 4.14 -9.67 2.70
CA LEU A 100 4.55 -8.32 3.10
C LEU A 100 3.42 -7.69 3.90
N ALA A 101 3.76 -7.11 5.03
CA ALA A 101 2.81 -6.93 6.09
C ALA A 101 2.81 -5.51 6.63
N TYR A 102 1.59 -5.02 6.87
CA TYR A 102 1.38 -3.87 7.73
C TYR A 102 1.80 -4.24 9.15
N LYS A 103 2.25 -3.25 9.90
CA LYS A 103 2.75 -3.45 11.26
C LYS A 103 1.97 -2.60 12.23
N TYR A 104 1.73 -3.16 13.41
CA TYR A 104 0.96 -2.52 14.47
C TYR A 104 1.64 -2.74 15.82
N TRP A 105 1.71 -1.68 16.62
CA TRP A 105 2.22 -1.74 17.98
C TRP A 105 1.38 -0.83 18.87
N SER A 106 0.95 -1.34 20.04
CA SER A 106 0.37 -0.56 21.13
C SER A 106 1.15 -0.68 22.46
N ASP A 107 0.99 0.27 23.37
CA ASP A 107 1.56 0.26 24.73
C ASP A 107 0.81 -0.63 25.75
N GLY A 108 -0.33 -1.20 25.35
CA GLY A 108 -1.18 -2.01 26.22
C GLY A 108 -0.52 -3.28 26.74
N GLY A 109 -1.07 -3.81 27.83
CA GLY A 109 -0.76 -5.13 28.38
C GLY A 109 -1.79 -6.19 27.99
N GLY A 110 -1.34 -7.42 27.72
CA GLY A 110 -2.19 -8.51 27.24
C GLY A 110 -2.25 -8.60 25.71
N THR A 111 -3.02 -9.56 25.19
CA THR A 111 -3.04 -9.91 23.76
C THR A 111 -4.46 -9.75 23.23
N GLY A 112 -4.73 -8.67 22.49
CA GLY A 112 -6.07 -8.33 21.97
C GLY A 112 -6.98 -7.65 22.98
N SER A 113 -6.53 -7.46 24.22
CA SER A 113 -7.28 -6.76 25.28
C SER A 113 -7.33 -5.25 25.03
N ALA A 114 -8.44 -4.60 25.39
CA ALA A 114 -8.61 -3.15 25.33
C ALA A 114 -7.84 -2.42 26.45
N THR A 115 -6.51 -2.38 26.34
CA THR A 115 -5.63 -1.77 27.35
C THR A 115 -4.60 -0.81 26.76
N GLY A 116 -4.47 -0.73 25.43
CA GLY A 116 -3.56 0.21 24.78
C GLY A 116 -4.09 1.63 24.83
N THR A 117 -3.25 2.61 25.19
CA THR A 117 -3.57 4.04 25.13
C THR A 117 -2.94 4.71 23.91
N LEU A 118 -1.82 4.19 23.44
CA LEU A 118 -1.09 4.66 22.27
C LEU A 118 -0.93 3.52 21.28
N TYR A 119 -1.00 3.84 20.00
CA TYR A 119 -0.66 2.92 18.93
C TYR A 119 0.13 3.61 17.83
N VAL A 120 0.90 2.80 17.11
CA VAL A 120 1.51 3.15 15.84
C VAL A 120 1.28 2.05 14.83
N LEU A 121 0.92 2.45 13.61
CA LEU A 121 0.67 1.59 12.47
C LEU A 121 1.56 2.03 11.31
N TRP A 122 2.21 1.11 10.61
CA TRP A 122 3.08 1.50 9.50
C TRP A 122 3.19 0.47 8.39
N ALA A 123 3.64 0.95 7.23
CA ALA A 123 4.00 0.17 6.05
C ALA A 123 5.33 0.66 5.46
N THR A 124 6.08 -0.24 4.83
CA THR A 124 7.26 0.12 4.03
C THR A 124 6.81 0.58 2.64
N LEU A 125 7.34 1.72 2.17
CA LEU A 125 7.04 2.22 0.82
C LEU A 125 8.05 1.67 -0.21
N GLU A 126 7.63 1.60 -1.47
CA GLU A 126 8.49 1.11 -2.56
C GLU A 126 9.25 2.22 -3.28
N ASN A 127 8.69 3.43 -3.32
CA ASN A 127 9.30 4.55 -4.04
C ASN A 127 10.31 5.33 -3.17
N THR A 128 10.34 5.07 -1.86
CA THR A 128 11.28 5.68 -0.91
C THR A 128 11.83 4.62 0.04
N THR A 129 13.03 4.81 0.56
CA THR A 129 13.64 3.92 1.58
C THR A 129 13.03 4.15 2.98
N GLY A 130 11.77 4.53 3.06
CA GLY A 130 11.11 4.99 4.29
C GLY A 130 9.82 4.26 4.59
N TYR A 131 9.23 4.63 5.72
CA TYR A 131 7.99 4.08 6.23
C TYR A 131 6.90 5.12 6.18
N TRP A 132 5.68 4.71 5.83
CA TRP A 132 4.50 5.52 6.07
C TRP A 132 3.90 5.13 7.40
N VAL A 133 3.73 6.10 8.30
CA VAL A 133 3.38 5.89 9.69
C VAL A 133 2.09 6.63 10.02
N VAL A 134 1.21 5.97 10.77
CA VAL A 134 -0.04 6.48 11.31
C VAL A 134 -0.02 6.28 12.82
N CYS A 135 -0.33 7.33 13.57
CA CYS A 135 -0.25 7.31 15.03
C CYS A 135 -1.61 7.56 15.68
N SER A 136 -1.77 7.09 16.92
CA SER A 136 -2.98 7.32 17.74
C SER A 136 -3.31 8.79 18.00
N SER A 137 -2.33 9.67 17.88
CA SER A 137 -2.52 11.13 17.94
C SER A 137 -3.17 11.73 16.69
N GLY A 138 -3.44 10.93 15.66
CA GLY A 138 -3.95 11.38 14.37
C GLY A 138 -2.85 11.86 13.41
N LYS A 139 -1.59 11.95 13.87
CA LYS A 139 -0.45 12.26 13.00
C LYS A 139 -0.23 11.16 11.97
N VAL A 140 -0.01 11.56 10.72
CA VAL A 140 0.30 10.68 9.60
C VAL A 140 1.45 11.29 8.80
N GLY A 141 2.45 10.49 8.46
CA GLY A 141 3.64 11.00 7.80
C GLY A 141 4.67 9.94 7.44
N SER A 142 5.81 10.39 6.92
CA SER A 142 6.93 9.51 6.58
C SER A 142 7.96 9.46 7.69
N SER A 143 8.50 8.28 7.98
CA SER A 143 9.62 8.06 8.91
C SER A 143 10.80 7.43 8.18
N ALA A 144 12.02 7.81 8.56
CA ALA A 144 13.25 7.22 8.03
C ALA A 144 13.58 5.86 8.69
N SER A 145 13.09 5.62 9.92
CA SER A 145 13.29 4.38 10.67
C SER A 145 11.96 3.71 10.99
N ALA A 146 12.00 2.38 11.14
CA ALA A 146 10.84 1.63 11.57
C ALA A 146 10.50 1.99 13.04
N PRO A 147 9.21 2.18 13.38
CA PRO A 147 8.79 2.29 14.77
C PRO A 147 9.28 1.10 15.61
N SER A 148 9.90 1.40 16.75
CA SER A 148 10.45 0.41 17.71
C SER A 148 9.66 0.34 19.01
N SER A 149 8.58 1.12 19.13
CA SER A 149 7.63 1.10 20.24
C SER A 149 6.30 1.69 19.77
N SER A 150 5.31 1.77 20.65
CA SER A 150 4.05 2.50 20.43
C SER A 150 4.23 4.02 20.31
N ALA A 151 5.44 4.55 20.56
CA ALA A 151 5.74 5.96 20.37
C ALA A 151 5.78 6.30 18.87
N CYS A 152 5.10 7.39 18.52
CA CYS A 152 5.06 7.92 17.16
C CYS A 152 6.44 8.50 16.78
N PRO A 153 7.09 8.06 15.69
CA PRO A 153 8.39 8.59 15.26
C PRO A 153 8.31 9.94 14.52
N ILE A 154 7.12 10.54 14.39
CA ILE A 154 6.84 11.76 13.60
C ILE A 154 6.09 12.85 14.41
#